data_AF-A0A520KR75-F1
#
_entry.id   AF-A0A520KR75-F1
#
_cell.length_a   1.000
_cell.length_b   1.000
_cell.length_c   1.000
_cell.angle_alpha   90.00
_cell.angle_beta   90.00
_cell.angle_gamma   90.00
#
_symmetry.space_group_name_H-M   'P 1'
#
loop_
_entity.id
_entity.type
_entity.pdbx_description
1 polymer ?
#
loop_
_entity_poly.entity_id
_entity_poly.type
_entity_poly.pdbx_seq_one_letter_code
_entity_poly.pdbx_strand_id
1 'polypeptide(L)'
;MRGNEIGNRYLDLEGKNVFDTITDEKVIETVKHEINTRSGVYESTWIDPVAGEFYHEVTVYDFYEPRELIVGSAINLDEFTKPMKLIGGFTLITLAISVGIAFFIEHYLSVRIVKPVTEISDVAKKIDAGDLSSRIELEIDITKFDAVGKTFNRMIDTIQNNIEQLEEAISVFGSVLSSVASGDLKAEVDLNAVSSEY
;
A
#
# COMPACT_ATOMS: atom_id res chain seq x y z
N MET A 1 2.96 -51.50 -39.21
CA MET A 1 4.31 -51.34 -38.64
C MET A 1 4.33 -51.99 -37.27
N ARG A 2 5.35 -52.80 -36.98
CA ARG A 2 5.64 -53.30 -35.62
C ARG A 2 6.93 -52.62 -35.19
N GLY A 3 6.86 -51.75 -34.18
CA GLY A 3 8.02 -51.09 -33.57
C GLY A 3 8.19 -51.54 -32.13
N ASN A 4 9.43 -51.62 -31.67
CA ASN A 4 9.74 -51.90 -30.27
C ASN A 4 10.06 -50.60 -29.55
N GLU A 5 9.70 -50.53 -28.28
CA GLU A 5 10.00 -49.38 -27.45
C GLU A 5 11.48 -49.31 -27.09
N ILE A 6 12.08 -48.12 -27.15
CA ILE A 6 13.48 -47.87 -26.81
C ILE A 6 13.54 -46.66 -25.89
N GLY A 7 14.03 -46.84 -24.66
CA GLY A 7 14.22 -45.74 -23.70
C GLY A 7 12.96 -45.28 -22.97
N ASN A 8 12.19 -46.22 -22.39
CA ASN A 8 11.10 -45.87 -21.46
C ASN A 8 11.66 -45.51 -20.07
N ARG A 9 11.01 -44.58 -19.36
CA ARG A 9 11.25 -44.28 -17.94
C ARG A 9 11.12 -45.52 -17.03
N TYR A 10 10.42 -46.56 -17.49
CA TYR A 10 10.31 -47.89 -16.89
C TYR A 10 11.04 -48.92 -17.76
N LEU A 11 12.18 -49.39 -17.28
CA LEU A 11 13.07 -50.36 -17.95
C LEU A 11 12.37 -51.66 -18.39
N ASP A 12 11.22 -51.99 -17.80
CA ASP A 12 10.49 -53.24 -18.04
C ASP A 12 9.79 -53.34 -19.41
N LEU A 13 9.68 -52.22 -20.13
CA LEU A 13 9.06 -52.15 -21.46
C LEU A 13 10.09 -52.08 -22.60
N GLU A 14 11.37 -51.90 -22.28
CA GLU A 14 12.43 -51.76 -23.28
C GLU A 14 12.55 -53.02 -24.16
N GLY A 15 12.60 -52.81 -25.47
CA GLY A 15 12.73 -53.88 -26.47
C GLY A 15 11.46 -54.69 -26.71
N LYS A 16 10.36 -54.42 -26.00
CA LYS A 16 9.05 -55.06 -26.23
C LYS A 16 8.24 -54.28 -27.25
N ASN A 17 7.33 -54.98 -27.94
CA ASN A 17 6.39 -54.33 -28.83
C ASN A 17 5.29 -53.65 -28.01
N VAL A 18 5.04 -52.37 -28.30
CA VAL A 18 4.06 -51.54 -27.56
C VAL A 18 2.65 -52.12 -27.67
N PHE A 19 2.25 -52.60 -28.86
CA PHE A 19 0.91 -53.16 -29.08
C PHE A 19 0.69 -54.54 -28.45
N ASP A 20 1.77 -55.24 -28.11
CA ASP A 20 1.70 -56.54 -27.44
C ASP A 20 1.75 -56.40 -25.91
N THR A 21 2.18 -55.24 -25.38
CA THR A 21 2.45 -55.04 -23.95
C THR A 21 1.46 -54.09 -23.27
N ILE A 22 0.95 -53.08 -23.98
CA ILE A 22 -0.01 -52.11 -23.45
C ILE A 22 -1.41 -52.46 -23.95
N THR A 23 -2.36 -52.57 -23.02
CA THR A 23 -3.78 -52.85 -23.33
C THR A 23 -4.69 -51.63 -23.22
N ASP A 24 -4.17 -50.48 -22.78
CA ASP A 24 -4.92 -49.23 -22.71
C ASP A 24 -5.21 -48.71 -24.13
N GLU A 25 -6.49 -48.64 -24.47
CA GLU A 25 -6.97 -48.23 -25.79
C GLU A 25 -6.53 -46.79 -26.15
N LYS A 26 -6.50 -45.89 -25.16
CA LYS A 26 -6.08 -44.49 -25.41
C LYS A 26 -4.60 -44.40 -25.74
N VAL A 27 -3.76 -45.18 -25.05
CA VAL A 27 -2.31 -45.21 -25.33
C VAL A 27 -2.06 -45.79 -26.71
N ILE A 28 -2.78 -46.85 -27.10
CA ILE A 28 -2.70 -47.43 -28.44
C ILE A 28 -3.12 -46.43 -29.52
N GLU A 29 -4.19 -45.66 -29.29
CA GLU A 29 -4.63 -44.60 -30.21
C GLU A 29 -3.60 -43.48 -30.35
N THR A 30 -3.00 -43.02 -29.25
CA THR A 30 -1.94 -42.00 -29.26
C THR A 30 -0.73 -42.48 -30.05
N VAL A 31 -0.24 -43.71 -29.82
CA VAL A 31 0.90 -44.27 -30.57
C VAL A 31 0.58 -44.41 -32.06
N LYS A 32 -0.65 -44.81 -32.42
CA LYS A 32 -1.09 -44.83 -33.83
C LYS A 32 -1.13 -43.41 -34.41
N HIS A 33 -1.59 -42.44 -33.64
CA HIS A 33 -1.62 -41.05 -34.06
C HIS A 33 -0.20 -40.55 -34.36
N GLU A 34 0.75 -40.75 -33.45
CA GLU A 34 2.16 -40.37 -33.63
C GLU A 34 2.81 -41.01 -34.88
N ILE A 35 2.55 -42.31 -35.11
CA ILE A 35 3.05 -43.03 -36.29
C ILE A 35 2.51 -42.42 -37.59
N ASN A 36 1.26 -41.96 -37.58
CA ASN A 36 0.60 -41.42 -38.76
C ASN A 36 1.01 -39.96 -39.04
N THR A 37 1.13 -39.13 -38.00
CA THR A 37 1.45 -37.70 -38.11
C THR A 37 2.95 -37.45 -38.23
N ARG A 38 3.80 -38.36 -37.72
CA ARG A 38 5.28 -38.30 -37.70
C ARG A 38 5.90 -37.17 -36.87
N SER A 39 5.19 -36.09 -36.62
CA SER A 39 5.64 -34.99 -35.75
C SER A 39 4.45 -34.29 -35.15
N GLY A 40 4.55 -33.81 -33.92
CA GLY A 40 3.46 -33.06 -33.30
C GLY A 40 3.64 -32.79 -31.81
N VAL A 41 2.60 -32.18 -31.26
CA VAL A 41 2.47 -31.89 -29.83
C VAL A 41 1.07 -32.30 -29.39
N TYR A 42 0.96 -32.97 -28.24
CA TYR A 42 -0.32 -33.22 -27.59
C TYR A 42 -0.20 -33.13 -26.08
N GLU A 43 -1.33 -32.89 -25.42
CA GLU A 43 -1.45 -32.94 -23.97
C GLU A 43 -2.08 -34.27 -23.55
N SER A 44 -1.52 -34.91 -22.53
CA SER A 44 -2.06 -36.12 -21.93
C SER A 44 -2.11 -36.02 -20.41
N THR A 45 -2.92 -36.91 -19.82
CA THR A 45 -2.87 -37.17 -18.39
C THR A 45 -2.23 -38.53 -18.21
N TRP A 46 -1.06 -38.53 -17.60
CA TRP A 46 -0.34 -39.75 -17.28
C TRP A 46 -0.55 -40.09 -15.80
N ILE A 47 -0.74 -41.38 -15.52
CA ILE A 47 -0.93 -41.90 -14.17
C ILE A 47 0.36 -42.62 -13.79
N ASP A 48 0.99 -42.21 -12.69
CA ASP A 48 2.16 -42.91 -12.17
C ASP A 48 1.75 -44.31 -11.69
N PRO A 49 2.25 -45.38 -12.31
CA PRO A 49 1.88 -46.74 -11.93
C PRO A 49 2.38 -47.14 -10.54
N VAL A 50 3.38 -46.43 -9.98
CA VAL A 50 3.96 -46.68 -8.65
C VAL A 50 3.33 -45.79 -7.59
N ALA A 51 3.17 -44.49 -7.89
CA ALA A 51 2.62 -43.53 -6.93
C ALA A 51 1.10 -43.37 -6.99
N GLY A 52 0.45 -43.76 -8.09
CA GLY A 52 -0.98 -43.56 -8.33
C GLY A 52 -1.38 -42.10 -8.53
N GLU A 53 -0.41 -41.19 -8.70
CA GLU A 53 -0.66 -39.77 -8.91
C GLU A 53 -0.92 -39.45 -10.38
N PHE A 54 -1.78 -38.46 -10.62
CA PHE A 54 -2.11 -37.96 -11.95
C PHE A 54 -1.21 -36.77 -12.26
N TYR A 55 -0.58 -36.80 -13.43
CA TYR A 55 0.24 -35.71 -13.94
C TYR A 55 -0.32 -35.24 -15.29
N HIS A 56 -0.46 -33.93 -15.44
CA HIS A 56 -0.66 -33.33 -16.75
C HIS A 56 0.69 -33.20 -17.44
N GLU A 57 0.79 -33.75 -18.65
CA GLU A 57 2.02 -33.71 -19.44
C GLU A 57 1.76 -33.13 -20.84
N VAL A 58 2.76 -32.45 -21.37
CA VAL A 58 2.83 -32.09 -22.79
C VAL A 58 3.92 -32.93 -23.41
N THR A 59 3.56 -33.66 -24.46
CA THR A 59 4.48 -34.49 -25.24
C THR A 59 4.73 -33.85 -26.59
N VAL A 60 6.01 -33.63 -26.90
CA VAL A 60 6.49 -33.22 -28.22
C VAL A 60 7.21 -34.39 -28.83
N TYR A 61 6.87 -34.75 -30.07
CA TYR A 61 7.51 -35.85 -30.79
C TYR A 61 7.86 -35.48 -32.23
N ASP A 62 8.91 -36.13 -32.74
CA ASP A 62 9.38 -35.96 -34.10
C ASP A 62 9.94 -37.27 -34.68
N PHE A 63 9.92 -37.41 -35.99
CA PHE A 63 10.36 -38.61 -36.71
C PHE A 63 11.79 -38.47 -37.20
N TYR A 64 12.65 -39.34 -36.69
CA TYR A 64 14.04 -39.44 -37.08
C TYR A 64 14.21 -40.45 -38.22
N GLU A 65 14.17 -39.94 -39.46
CA GLU A 65 14.25 -40.75 -40.70
C GLU A 65 15.43 -41.75 -40.74
N PRO A 66 16.67 -41.40 -40.34
CA PRO A 66 17.82 -42.29 -40.53
C PRO A 66 17.76 -43.62 -39.76
N ARG A 67 16.88 -43.73 -38.76
CA ARG A 67 16.68 -44.96 -37.97
C ARG A 67 15.22 -45.38 -37.90
N GLU A 68 14.33 -44.72 -38.64
CA GLU A 68 12.88 -44.93 -38.59
C GLU A 68 12.31 -44.88 -37.15
N LEU A 69 12.80 -43.92 -36.35
CA LEU A 69 12.40 -43.76 -34.95
C LEU A 69 11.46 -42.58 -34.77
N ILE A 70 10.50 -42.70 -33.86
CA ILE A 70 9.79 -41.55 -33.30
C ILE A 70 10.45 -41.24 -31.96
N VAL A 71 10.89 -40.01 -31.79
CA VAL A 71 11.51 -39.52 -30.56
C VAL A 71 10.55 -38.56 -29.90
N GLY A 72 10.02 -38.93 -28.74
CA GLY A 72 9.14 -38.11 -27.92
C GLY A 72 9.84 -37.61 -26.66
N SER A 73 9.47 -36.42 -26.21
CA SER A 73 9.81 -35.89 -24.89
C SER A 73 8.55 -35.37 -24.22
N ALA A 74 8.29 -35.82 -23.00
CA ALA A 74 7.17 -35.40 -22.18
C ALA A 74 7.65 -34.54 -21.00
N ILE A 75 6.95 -33.45 -20.72
CA ILE A 75 7.22 -32.56 -19.58
C ILE A 75 5.97 -32.48 -18.70
N ASN A 76 6.14 -32.64 -17.39
CA ASN A 76 5.08 -32.48 -16.41
C ASN A 76 4.73 -30.98 -16.24
N LEU A 77 3.55 -30.58 -16.72
CA LEU A 77 3.00 -29.23 -16.53
C LEU A 77 2.81 -28.89 -15.05
N ASP A 78 2.45 -29.86 -14.23
CA ASP A 78 2.27 -29.65 -12.79
C ASP A 78 3.58 -29.29 -12.10
N GLU A 79 4.70 -29.87 -12.54
CA GLU A 79 6.03 -29.53 -12.03
C GLU A 79 6.43 -28.11 -12.43
N PHE A 80 6.11 -27.71 -13.66
CA PHE A 80 6.37 -26.36 -14.16
C PHE A 80 5.49 -25.29 -13.49
N THR A 81 4.23 -25.61 -13.19
CA THR A 81 3.26 -24.66 -12.62
C THR A 81 3.26 -24.58 -11.09
N LYS A 82 3.81 -25.58 -10.39
CA LYS A 82 4.04 -25.54 -8.92
C LYS A 82 4.69 -24.23 -8.44
N PRO A 83 5.85 -23.78 -8.98
CA PRO A 83 6.47 -22.52 -8.57
C PRO A 83 5.61 -21.30 -8.93
N MET A 84 4.83 -21.33 -10.01
CA MET A 84 3.95 -20.22 -10.40
C MET A 84 2.86 -19.96 -9.35
N LYS A 85 2.29 -21.03 -8.75
CA LYS A 85 1.28 -20.89 -7.68
C LYS A 85 1.87 -20.25 -6.43
N LEU A 86 3.11 -20.58 -6.07
CA LEU A 86 3.82 -19.95 -4.95
C LEU A 86 4.05 -18.45 -5.21
N ILE A 87 4.51 -18.09 -6.40
CA ILE A 87 4.72 -16.69 -6.79
C ILE A 87 3.40 -15.90 -6.70
N GLY A 88 2.30 -16.44 -7.23
CA GLY A 88 0.99 -15.79 -7.18
C GLY A 88 0.53 -15.47 -5.75
N GLY A 89 0.73 -16.40 -4.81
CA GLY A 89 0.42 -16.19 -3.40
C GLY A 89 1.26 -15.05 -2.77
N PHE A 90 2.57 -15.04 -3.01
CA PHE A 90 3.45 -13.97 -2.56
C PHE A 90 3.08 -12.61 -3.16
N THR A 91 2.72 -12.56 -4.44
CA THR A 91 2.27 -11.33 -5.11
C THR A 91 0.99 -10.77 -4.47
N LEU A 92 0.01 -11.64 -4.13
CA LEU A 92 -1.22 -11.20 -3.48
C LEU A 92 -0.97 -10.69 -2.05
N ILE A 93 -0.12 -11.36 -1.28
CA ILE A 93 0.24 -10.94 0.09
C ILE A 93 0.98 -9.60 0.05
N THR A 94 1.95 -9.45 -0.84
CA THR A 94 2.69 -8.17 -0.98
C THR A 94 1.77 -7.04 -1.40
N LEU A 95 0.84 -7.27 -2.34
CA LEU A 95 -0.18 -6.29 -2.72
C LEU A 95 -1.06 -5.89 -1.54
N ALA A 96 -1.55 -6.87 -0.77
CA ALA A 96 -2.39 -6.61 0.41
C ALA A 96 -1.63 -5.80 1.47
N ILE A 97 -0.35 -6.11 1.71
CA ILE A 97 0.51 -5.35 2.62
C ILE A 97 0.71 -3.92 2.12
N SER A 98 0.98 -3.72 0.82
CA SER A 98 1.16 -2.38 0.24
C SER A 98 -0.10 -1.51 0.42
N VAL A 99 -1.28 -2.09 0.16
CA VAL A 99 -2.56 -1.41 0.38
C VAL A 99 -2.77 -1.10 1.87
N GLY A 100 -2.50 -2.06 2.76
CA GLY A 100 -2.60 -1.87 4.20
C GLY A 100 -1.67 -0.77 4.72
N ILE A 101 -0.44 -0.72 4.24
CA ILE A 101 0.52 0.35 4.58
C ILE A 101 0.02 1.71 4.09
N ALA A 102 -0.53 1.79 2.87
CA ALA A 102 -1.08 3.04 2.35
C ALA A 102 -2.21 3.58 3.23
N PHE A 103 -3.18 2.73 3.60
CA PHE A 103 -4.26 3.12 4.52
C PHE A 103 -3.74 3.51 5.91
N PHE A 104 -2.74 2.79 6.41
CA PHE A 104 -2.12 3.11 7.70
C PHE A 104 -1.45 4.48 7.67
N ILE A 105 -0.68 4.78 6.62
CA ILE A 105 0.00 6.08 6.45
C ILE A 105 -1.02 7.20 6.30
N GLU A 106 -2.07 7.01 5.50
CA GLU A 106 -3.14 7.99 5.32
C GLU A 106 -3.82 8.33 6.66
N HIS A 107 -4.22 7.29 7.40
CA HIS A 107 -4.84 7.46 8.72
C HIS A 107 -3.89 8.16 9.70
N TYR A 108 -2.63 7.74 9.73
CA TYR A 108 -1.60 8.33 10.59
C TYR A 108 -1.39 9.83 10.27
N LEU A 109 -1.21 10.18 8.99
CA LEU A 109 -1.02 11.57 8.56
C LEU A 109 -2.24 12.45 8.84
N SER A 110 -3.44 11.93 8.58
CA SER A 110 -4.69 12.64 8.82
C SER A 110 -4.85 13.04 10.29
N VAL A 111 -4.65 12.08 11.20
CA VAL A 111 -4.83 12.31 12.64
C VAL A 111 -3.70 13.14 13.24
N ARG A 112 -2.44 12.91 12.82
CA ARG A 112 -1.28 13.48 13.50
C ARG A 112 -0.73 14.77 12.89
N ILE A 113 -1.10 15.09 11.66
CA ILE A 113 -0.57 16.28 10.97
C ILE A 113 -1.71 17.14 10.44
N VAL A 114 -2.64 16.56 9.66
CA VAL A 114 -3.67 17.36 8.98
C VAL A 114 -4.59 18.02 10.00
N LYS A 115 -5.17 17.25 10.92
CA LYS A 115 -6.06 17.76 11.98
C LYS A 115 -5.47 18.91 12.81
N PRO A 116 -4.29 18.76 13.46
CA PRO A 116 -3.72 19.87 14.23
C PRO A 116 -3.41 21.11 13.39
N VAL A 117 -2.96 20.94 12.15
CA VAL A 117 -2.72 22.08 11.25
C VAL A 117 -4.02 22.80 10.91
N THR A 118 -5.11 22.05 10.63
CA THR A 118 -6.42 22.65 10.38
C THR A 118 -6.98 23.37 11.60
N GLU A 119 -6.83 22.82 12.81
CA GLU A 119 -7.27 23.46 14.05
C GLU A 119 -6.54 24.79 14.29
N ILE A 120 -5.22 24.82 14.14
CA ILE A 120 -4.43 26.06 14.23
C ILE A 120 -4.93 27.07 13.18
N SER A 121 -5.14 26.63 11.94
CA SER A 121 -5.60 27.51 10.87
C SER A 121 -6.99 28.09 11.15
N ASP A 122 -7.88 27.32 11.78
CA ASP A 122 -9.25 27.78 12.05
C ASP A 122 -9.28 28.74 13.25
N VAL A 123 -8.47 28.51 14.28
CA VAL A 123 -8.30 29.48 15.36
C VAL A 123 -7.68 30.78 14.83
N ALA A 124 -6.67 30.70 13.96
CA ALA A 124 -6.07 31.87 13.33
C ALA A 124 -7.09 32.73 12.57
N LYS A 125 -8.02 32.11 11.83
CA LYS A 125 -9.12 32.84 11.15
C LYS A 125 -10.06 33.54 12.12
N LYS A 126 -10.35 32.93 13.28
CA LYS A 126 -11.19 33.56 14.32
C LYS A 126 -10.52 34.80 14.92
N ILE A 127 -9.22 34.72 15.17
CA ILE A 127 -8.42 35.85 15.65
C ILE A 127 -8.38 36.98 14.63
N ASP A 128 -8.19 36.66 13.34
CA ASP A 128 -8.23 37.64 12.25
C ASP A 128 -9.61 38.34 12.17
N ALA A 129 -10.69 37.62 12.51
CA ALA A 129 -12.04 38.17 12.63
C ALA A 129 -12.29 38.94 13.96
N GLY A 130 -11.30 39.06 14.84
CA GLY A 130 -11.38 39.78 16.12
C GLY A 130 -11.79 38.94 17.32
N ASP A 131 -12.03 37.63 17.16
CA ASP A 131 -12.28 36.73 18.29
C ASP A 131 -10.95 36.26 18.90
N LEU A 132 -10.50 36.99 19.91
CA LEU A 132 -9.32 36.68 20.71
C LEU A 132 -9.62 35.75 21.89
N SER A 133 -10.85 35.25 22.07
CA SER A 133 -11.20 34.31 23.13
C SER A 133 -10.86 32.85 22.76
N SER A 134 -10.77 32.57 21.46
CA SER A 134 -10.42 31.26 20.94
C SER A 134 -8.97 30.86 21.31
N ARG A 135 -8.74 29.58 21.61
CA ARG A 135 -7.43 29.01 21.96
C ARG A 135 -7.19 27.71 21.21
N ILE A 136 -5.93 27.36 21.03
CA ILE A 136 -5.50 26.09 20.43
C ILE A 136 -5.23 25.09 21.56
N GLU A 137 -5.96 23.98 21.54
CA GLU A 137 -5.80 22.85 22.45
C GLU A 137 -5.55 21.59 21.62
N LEU A 138 -4.28 21.21 21.44
CA LEU A 138 -3.92 20.04 20.65
C LEU A 138 -3.79 18.82 21.57
N GLU A 139 -4.72 17.88 21.47
CA GLU A 139 -4.66 16.58 22.15
C GLU A 139 -3.71 15.60 21.43
N ILE A 140 -2.44 15.98 21.24
CA ILE A 140 -1.51 15.15 20.48
C ILE A 140 -0.14 15.10 21.16
N ASP A 141 0.29 13.88 21.51
CA ASP A 141 1.56 13.53 22.15
C ASP A 141 2.83 13.78 21.29
N ILE A 142 2.71 14.55 20.22
CA ILE A 142 3.83 14.96 19.38
C ILE A 142 4.31 16.29 19.95
N THR A 143 5.32 16.23 20.81
CA THR A 143 5.93 17.38 21.51
C THR A 143 6.15 18.62 20.64
N LYS A 144 6.37 18.46 19.33
CA LYS A 144 6.55 19.58 18.39
C LYS A 144 5.27 20.38 18.10
N PHE A 145 4.11 19.75 17.95
CA PHE A 145 2.87 20.47 17.61
C PHE A 145 2.28 21.16 18.84
N ASP A 146 2.34 20.53 20.00
CA ASP A 146 1.96 21.14 21.28
C ASP A 146 2.74 22.45 21.54
N ALA A 147 4.05 22.45 21.27
CA ALA A 147 4.88 23.66 21.39
C ALA A 147 4.41 24.79 20.45
N VAL A 148 3.96 24.46 19.24
CA VAL A 148 3.41 25.44 18.29
C VAL A 148 2.09 26.01 18.81
N GLY A 149 1.17 25.16 19.27
CA GLY A 149 -0.11 25.61 19.86
C GLY A 149 0.10 26.54 21.06
N LYS A 150 1.01 26.19 21.98
CA LYS A 150 1.38 27.04 23.12
C LYS A 150 1.99 28.38 22.72
N THR A 151 2.83 28.38 21.68
CA THR A 151 3.43 29.62 21.16
C THR A 151 2.36 30.53 20.57
N PHE A 152 1.40 29.95 19.86
CA PHE A 152 0.30 30.69 19.27
C PHE A 152 -0.64 31.25 20.33
N ASN A 153 -0.96 30.49 21.38
CA ASN A 153 -1.75 30.98 22.51
C ASN A 153 -1.08 32.19 23.20
N ARG A 154 0.25 32.13 23.42
CA ARG A 154 1.00 33.27 23.98
C ARG A 154 0.93 34.52 23.09
N MET A 155 0.91 34.34 21.77
CA MET A 155 0.73 35.44 20.82
C MET A 155 -0.66 36.07 20.98
N ILE A 156 -1.72 35.27 21.15
CA ILE A 156 -3.07 35.77 21.40
C ILE A 156 -3.11 36.58 22.69
N ASP A 157 -2.54 36.05 23.78
CA ASP A 157 -2.48 36.75 25.07
C ASP A 157 -1.76 38.10 24.93
N THR A 158 -0.66 38.15 24.16
CA THR A 158 0.06 39.40 23.89
C THR A 158 -0.78 40.41 23.13
N ILE A 159 -1.56 39.96 22.14
CA ILE A 159 -2.47 40.84 21.38
C ILE A 159 -3.57 41.38 22.29
N GLN A 160 -4.17 40.54 23.14
CA GLN A 160 -5.21 40.97 24.08
C GLN A 160 -4.68 42.02 25.06
N ASN A 161 -3.53 41.76 25.70
CA ASN A 161 -2.92 42.69 26.64
C ASN A 161 -2.60 44.04 25.96
N ASN A 162 -2.11 44.02 24.72
CA ASN A 162 -1.83 45.26 23.97
C ASN A 162 -3.10 46.05 23.66
N ILE A 163 -4.23 45.38 23.40
CA ILE A 163 -5.53 46.05 23.18
C ILE A 163 -6.04 46.66 24.48
N GLU A 164 -5.97 45.92 25.59
CA GLU A 164 -6.38 46.41 26.91
C GLU A 164 -5.58 47.65 27.33
N GLN A 165 -4.26 47.63 27.14
CA GLN A 165 -3.39 48.78 27.40
C GLN A 165 -3.74 49.98 26.49
N LEU A 166 -4.10 49.74 25.23
CA LEU A 166 -4.53 50.80 24.31
C LEU A 166 -5.86 51.41 24.74
N GLU A 167 -6.83 50.59 25.17
CA GLU A 167 -8.12 51.04 25.68
C GLU A 167 -7.96 51.86 26.97
N GLU A 168 -7.09 51.43 27.88
CA GLU A 168 -6.76 52.17 29.10
C GLU A 168 -6.14 53.53 28.79
N ALA A 169 -5.14 53.58 27.89
CA ALA A 169 -4.53 54.82 27.46
C ALA A 169 -5.57 55.78 26.85
N ILE A 170 -6.44 55.30 25.96
CA ILE A 170 -7.52 56.09 25.36
C ILE A 170 -8.47 56.64 26.43
N SER A 171 -8.84 55.82 27.42
CA SER A 171 -9.69 56.22 28.54
C SER A 171 -9.06 57.33 29.38
N VAL A 172 -7.78 57.17 29.75
CA VAL A 172 -7.02 58.18 30.50
C VAL A 172 -6.96 59.49 29.72
N PHE A 173 -6.58 59.46 28.44
CA PHE A 173 -6.55 60.67 27.60
C PHE A 173 -7.93 61.31 27.45
N GLY A 174 -8.99 60.52 27.26
CA GLY A 174 -10.37 61.01 27.18
C GLY A 174 -10.81 61.72 28.45
N SER A 175 -10.46 61.18 29.62
CA SER A 175 -10.78 61.80 30.92
C SER A 175 -10.10 63.15 31.14
N VAL A 176 -8.84 63.29 30.71
CA VAL A 176 -8.08 64.55 30.78
C VAL A 176 -8.67 65.58 29.83
N LEU A 177 -8.95 65.21 28.58
CA LEU A 177 -9.59 66.10 27.60
C LEU A 177 -10.96 66.60 28.08
N SER A 178 -11.76 65.73 28.70
CA SER A 178 -13.04 66.12 29.29
C SER A 178 -12.86 67.13 30.42
N SER A 179 -11.86 66.93 31.29
CA SER A 179 -11.54 67.84 32.39
C SER A 179 -11.11 69.22 31.86
N VAL A 180 -10.22 69.25 30.86
CA VAL A 180 -9.76 70.48 30.19
C VAL A 180 -10.93 71.21 29.52
N ALA A 181 -11.80 70.50 28.78
CA ALA A 181 -12.97 71.08 28.11
C ALA A 181 -13.98 71.67 29.11
N SER A 182 -14.09 71.10 30.31
CA SER A 182 -14.93 71.63 31.39
C SER A 182 -14.34 72.84 32.12
N GLY A 183 -13.15 73.30 31.72
CA GLY A 183 -12.49 74.49 32.24
C GLY A 183 -11.37 74.22 33.24
N ASP A 184 -11.06 72.95 33.54
CA ASP A 184 -9.92 72.58 34.37
C ASP A 184 -8.64 72.49 33.54
N LEU A 185 -7.96 73.62 33.38
CA LEU A 185 -6.69 73.72 32.67
C LEU A 185 -5.49 73.16 33.44
N LYS A 186 -5.68 72.60 34.64
CA LYS A 186 -4.62 71.94 35.42
C LYS A 186 -4.65 70.42 35.32
N ALA A 187 -5.62 69.84 34.63
CA ALA A 187 -5.68 68.39 34.42
C ALA A 187 -4.44 67.92 33.63
N GLU A 188 -3.76 66.90 34.17
CA GLU A 188 -2.53 66.33 33.60
C GLU A 188 -2.71 64.83 33.36
N VAL A 189 -2.00 64.30 32.36
CA VAL A 189 -2.01 62.88 32.05
C VAL A 189 -1.12 62.15 33.08
N ASP A 190 -1.72 61.31 33.91
CA ASP A 190 -0.97 60.44 34.80
C ASP A 190 -0.43 59.22 34.04
N LEU A 191 0.83 59.32 33.61
CA LEU A 191 1.52 58.25 32.88
C LEU A 191 1.80 57.02 33.75
N ASN A 192 1.72 57.13 35.09
CA ASN A 192 1.91 55.99 35.98
C ASN A 192 0.71 55.04 35.97
N ALA A 193 -0.48 55.53 35.59
CA ALA A 193 -1.66 54.69 35.43
C ALA A 193 -1.55 53.76 34.20
N VAL A 194 -0.80 54.15 33.17
CA VAL A 194 -0.70 53.44 31.87
C VAL A 194 0.49 52.46 31.81
N SER A 195 1.41 52.52 32.77
CA SER A 195 2.73 51.86 32.69
C SER A 195 2.93 50.67 33.64
N SER A 196 1.88 50.14 34.26
CA SER A 196 2.02 49.28 35.45
C SER A 196 2.44 47.82 35.21
N GLU A 197 2.75 47.38 34.00
CA GLU A 197 3.29 46.03 33.75
C GLU A 197 4.47 46.02 32.75
N TYR A 198 5.69 46.16 33.29
CA TYR A 198 6.92 45.59 32.74
C TYR A 198 7.66 44.81 33.82
#